data_AF-A0A8S3K8R5-F1
#
_entry.id   AF-A0A8S3K8R5-F1
#
_cell.length_a   1.000
_cell.length_b   1.000
_cell.length_c   1.000
_cell.angle_alpha   90.00
_cell.angle_beta   90.00
_cell.angle_gamma   90.00
#
_symmetry.space_group_name_H-M   'P 1'
#
loop_
_entity.id
_entity.type
_entity.pdbx_description
1 polymer ?
#
loop_
_entity_poly.entity_id
_entity_poly.type
_entity_poly.pdbx_seq_one_letter_code
_entity_poly.pdbx_strand_id
1 'polypeptide(L)' 'MNRRHNSSSSKNNFVRIFEVGPRDGLQNEKTQVPTPIKVEFVNRLSRTGLKFIEVTSFVSPKWVPQMGDHVEVLAAI' A
#
# COMPACT_ATOMS: atom_id res chain seq x y z
N MET A 1 22.71 -50.68 8.87
CA MET A 1 21.78 -50.11 7.88
C MET A 1 20.75 -49.25 8.62
N ASN A 2 20.43 -48.06 8.10
CA ASN A 2 19.32 -47.13 8.47
C ASN A 2 19.64 -45.96 9.43
N ARG A 3 20.21 -44.87 8.88
CA ARG A 3 19.99 -43.51 9.40
C ARG A 3 18.65 -43.01 8.86
N ARG A 4 17.63 -42.88 9.73
CA ARG A 4 16.39 -42.17 9.41
C ARG A 4 16.68 -40.67 9.50
N HIS A 5 16.91 -40.00 8.37
CA HIS A 5 16.81 -38.54 8.32
C HIS A 5 15.33 -38.18 8.26
N ASN A 6 14.82 -37.58 9.34
CA ASN A 6 13.43 -37.18 9.45
C ASN A 6 13.31 -35.65 9.49
N SER A 7 12.24 -35.16 8.86
CA SER A 7 11.72 -33.79 8.79
C SER A 7 12.42 -32.80 7.85
N SER A 8 11.95 -32.76 6.61
CA SER A 8 11.94 -31.53 5.80
C SER A 8 10.95 -30.55 6.44
N SER A 9 11.43 -29.48 7.06
CA SER A 9 10.56 -28.35 7.38
C SER A 9 10.00 -27.80 6.06
N SER A 10 8.67 -27.83 5.92
CA SER A 10 8.01 -27.16 4.79
C SER A 10 8.28 -25.67 4.93
N LYS A 11 9.15 -25.12 4.08
CA LYS A 11 9.31 -23.66 3.99
C LYS A 11 7.95 -23.06 3.63
N ASN A 12 7.46 -22.17 4.49
CA ASN A 12 6.25 -21.41 4.20
C ASN A 12 6.60 -20.41 3.08
N ASN A 13 6.19 -20.71 1.85
CA ASN A 13 6.46 -19.90 0.66
C ASN A 13 5.48 -18.73 0.50
N PHE A 14 4.71 -18.40 1.54
CA PHE A 14 3.76 -17.31 1.51
C PHE A 14 4.48 -15.95 1.50
N VAL A 15 4.12 -15.11 0.51
CA VAL A 15 4.61 -13.73 0.38
C VAL A 15 3.50 -12.77 0.74
N ARG A 16 3.82 -11.76 1.57
CA ARG A 16 2.92 -10.63 1.83
C ARG A 16 3.28 -9.48 0.92
N ILE A 17 2.28 -8.98 0.19
CA ILE A 17 2.40 -7.81 -0.68
C ILE A 17 1.81 -6.61 0.06
N PHE A 18 2.59 -5.53 0.11
CA PHE A 18 2.17 -4.21 0.61
C PHE A 18 2.20 -3.25 -0.56
N GLU A 19 1.03 -2.75 -0.94
CA GLU A 19 0.91 -1.75 -2.00
C GLU A 19 1.10 -0.36 -1.39
N VAL A 20 2.14 0.35 -1.82
CA VAL A 20 2.52 1.66 -1.27
C VAL A 20 2.38 2.78 -2.30
N GLY A 21 1.91 2.48 -3.51
CA GLY A 21 1.70 3.45 -4.59
C GLY A 21 0.83 4.65 -4.21
N PRO A 22 -0.31 4.48 -3.51
CA PRO A 22 -1.15 5.61 -3.12
C PRO A 22 -0.48 6.60 -2.16
N ARG A 23 0.43 6.12 -1.30
CA ARG A 23 1.20 6.98 -0.38
C ARG A 23 2.54 7.39 -0.96
N ASP A 24 3.46 6.44 -1.10
CA ASP A 24 4.86 6.72 -1.44
C ASP A 24 5.03 7.04 -2.92
N GLY A 25 4.26 6.35 -3.77
CA GLY A 25 4.22 6.66 -5.20
C GLY A 25 3.73 8.09 -5.44
N LEU A 26 2.52 8.42 -4.97
CA LEU A 26 1.95 9.75 -5.18
C LEU A 26 2.79 10.85 -4.53
N GLN A 27 3.33 10.64 -3.33
CA GLN A 27 4.20 11.62 -2.65
C GLN A 27 5.39 12.06 -3.52
N ASN A 28 5.94 11.15 -4.34
CA ASN A 28 7.08 11.43 -5.21
C ASN A 28 6.67 12.00 -6.59
N GLU A 29 5.37 12.06 -6.90
CA GLU A 29 4.89 12.64 -8.15
C GLU A 29 5.06 14.16 -8.17
N LYS A 30 5.58 14.66 -9.29
CA LYS A 30 5.81 16.10 -9.48
C LYS A 30 4.51 16.90 -9.57
N THR A 31 3.48 16.27 -10.12
CA THR A 31 2.19 16.90 -10.34
C THR A 31 1.27 16.63 -9.16
N GLN A 32 0.56 17.67 -8.71
CA GLN A 32 -0.47 17.50 -7.69
C GLN A 32 -1.63 16.68 -8.24
N VAL A 33 -1.92 15.55 -7.60
CA VAL A 33 -3.02 14.66 -7.98
C VAL A 33 -4.27 15.09 -7.22
N PRO A 34 -5.38 15.41 -7.92
CA PRO A 34 -6.63 15.77 -7.26
C PRO A 34 -7.18 14.64 -6.38
N THR A 35 -7.79 14.99 -5.25
CA THR A 35 -8.38 14.04 -4.29
C THR A 35 -9.30 13.00 -4.94
N PRO A 36 -10.22 13.33 -5.87
CA PRO A 36 -11.08 12.32 -6.49
C PRO A 36 -10.31 11.24 -7.25
N ILE A 37 -9.18 11.60 -7.86
CA ILE A 37 -8.32 10.66 -8.59
C ILE A 37 -7.56 9.75 -7.61
N LYS A 38 -7.11 10.28 -6.47
CA LYS A 38 -6.50 9.47 -5.40
C LYS A 38 -7.49 8.43 -4.86
N VAL A 39 -8.72 8.85 -4.58
CA VAL A 39 -9.81 7.98 -4.11
C VAL A 39 -10.13 6.90 -5.14
N GLU A 40 -10.27 7.27 -6.42
CA GLU A 40 -10.50 6.29 -7.48
C GLU A 40 -9.34 5.29 -7.60
N PHE A 41 -8.10 5.75 -7.51
CA PHE A 41 -6.93 4.90 -7.55
C PHE A 41 -6.95 3.84 -6.43
N VAL A 42 -7.19 4.25 -5.19
CA VAL A 42 -7.28 3.34 -4.04
C VAL A 42 -8.46 2.37 -4.19
N ASN A 43 -9.62 2.85 -4.65
CA ASN A 43 -10.80 2.03 -4.88
C ASN A 43 -10.59 0.98 -5.99
N ARG A 44 -9.75 1.28 -6.98
CA ARG A 44 -9.36 0.30 -8.00
C ARG A 44 -8.40 -0.74 -7.42
N LEU A 45 -7.43 -0.32 -6.61
CA LEU A 45 -6.50 -1.22 -5.94
C LEU A 45 -7.21 -2.18 -4.97
N SER A 46 -8.20 -1.71 -4.21
CA SER A 46 -8.95 -2.54 -3.25
C SER A 46 -9.71 -3.71 -3.92
N ARG A 47 -10.05 -3.57 -5.21
CA ARG A 47 -10.72 -4.60 -6.01
C ARG A 47 -9.79 -5.66 -6.59
N THR A 48 -8.47 -5.53 -6.44
CA THR A 48 -7.49 -6.47 -7.01
C THR A 48 -7.24 -7.72 -6.15
N GLY A 49 -7.73 -7.73 -4.91
CA GLY A 49 -7.46 -8.81 -3.95
C GLY A 49 -6.24 -8.55 -3.05
N LEU A 50 -5.55 -7.41 -3.22
CA LEU A 50 -4.54 -6.93 -2.28
C LEU A 50 -5.09 -6.86 -0.85
N LYS A 51 -4.26 -7.25 0.11
CA LYS A 51 -4.65 -7.27 1.54
C LYS A 51 -4.12 -6.07 2.33
N PHE A 52 -3.07 -5.43 1.84
CA PHE A 52 -2.43 -4.31 2.51
C PHE A 52 -2.16 -3.23 1.48
N ILE A 53 -2.81 -2.08 1.67
CA ILE A 53 -2.67 -0.88 0.83
C ILE A 53 -2.37 0.28 1.78
N GLU A 54 -1.21 0.92 1.63
CA GLU A 54 -0.87 2.15 2.34
C GLU A 54 -1.43 3.34 1.55
N VAL A 55 -2.53 3.89 2.06
CA VAL A 55 -3.36 4.87 1.35
C VAL A 55 -2.77 6.29 1.36
N THR A 56 -2.30 6.75 2.50
CA THR A 56 -1.86 8.14 2.70
C THR A 56 -0.97 8.28 3.94
N SER A 57 -0.47 9.49 4.22
CA SER A 57 0.31 9.81 5.41
C SER A 57 -0.19 11.08 6.10
N PHE A 58 -0.22 11.07 7.44
CA PHE A 58 -0.60 12.22 8.26
C PHE A 58 0.64 13.05 8.60
N VAL A 59 1.15 13.74 7.60
CA VAL A 59 2.34 14.60 7.69
C VAL A 59 1.97 16.05 7.42
N SER A 60 2.89 16.97 7.71
CA SER A 60 2.63 18.37 7.44
C SER A 60 2.44 18.62 5.93
N PRO A 61 1.32 19.23 5.51
CA PRO A 61 1.07 19.57 4.11
C PRO A 61 2.06 20.62 3.58
N LYS A 62 2.72 21.36 4.47
CA LYS A 62 3.79 22.29 4.09
C LYS A 62 5.01 21.56 3.51
N TRP A 63 5.34 20.40 4.08
CA TRP A 63 6.54 19.63 3.71
C TRP A 63 6.23 18.57 2.67
N VAL A 64 5.00 18.03 2.66
CA VAL A 64 4.54 17.06 1.67
C VAL A 64 3.17 17.51 1.13
N PRO A 65 3.13 18.49 0.21
CA PRO A 65 1.86 19.05 -0.29
C PRO A 65 0.93 18.00 -0.90
N GLN A 66 1.47 16.98 -1.57
CA GLN A 66 0.68 15.91 -2.15
C GLN A 66 -0.17 15.15 -1.13
N MET A 67 0.28 15.05 0.13
CA MET A 67 -0.43 14.33 1.18
C MET A 67 -1.36 15.24 1.99
N GLY A 68 -1.54 16.51 1.61
CA GLY A 68 -2.30 17.47 2.40
C GLY A 68 -3.81 17.22 2.48
N ASP A 69 -4.35 16.44 1.55
CA ASP A 69 -5.77 16.02 1.51
C ASP A 69 -6.01 14.63 2.14
N HIS A 70 -5.12 14.21 3.05
CA HIS A 70 -5.14 12.88 3.65
C HIS A 70 -6.44 12.54 4.40
N VAL A 71 -7.11 13.53 5.00
CA VAL A 71 -8.39 13.31 5.72
C VAL A 71 -9.51 13.07 4.72
N GLU A 72 -9.57 13.88 3.67
CA GLU A 72 -10.58 13.79 2.62
C GLU A 72 -10.45 12.48 1.84
N VAL A 73 -9.22 12.05 1.53
CA VAL A 73 -8.98 10.75 0.88
C VAL A 73 -9.48 9.60 1.76
N LEU A 74 -9.10 9.59 3.05
CA LEU A 74 -9.44 8.48 3.93
C LEU A 74 -10.95 8.41 4.23
N ALA A 75 -11.64 9.55 4.28
CA ALA A 75 -13.08 9.60 4.50
C ALA A 75 -13.92 9.12 3.29
N ALA A 76 -13.31 9.02 2.11
CA ALA A 76 -13.99 8.74 0.84
C ALA A 76 -13.75 7.34 0.27
N ILE A 77 -13.06 6.45 1.00
CA ILE A 77 -12.72 5.08 0.59
C ILE A 77 -13.33 4.02 1.48
#